data_AF-A0A1E1LLE5-F1
#
_entry.id   AF-A0A1E1LLE5-F1
#
_cell.length_a   1.000
_cell.length_b   1.000
_cell.length_c   1.000
_cell.angle_alpha   90.00
_cell.angle_beta   90.00
_cell.angle_gamma   90.00
#
_symmetry.space_group_name_H-M   'P 1'
#
loop_
_entity.id
_entity.type
_entity.pdbx_description
1 polymer ?
#
loop_
_entity_poly.entity_id
_entity_poly.type
_entity_poly.pdbx_seq_one_letter_code
_entity_poly.pdbx_strand_id
1 'polypeptide(L)'
;MRSTSIYSAILALASIAVAQNCPIAFDGRIPAGSTPALFDTESSPFGTGYVKGKDLNFSQIIKLPSVPASLFDASGKSMALEVTLSDKSIFAPSATNVQVGFRRAELQFDGNSGKDNLTLGVKTLHFSVQKDAARPLNTSHEYQLVFLEDSSYSTNQFVLKYGTIVGQAAGQNPDSLVLLGNVNASPVVSLFKTSFTAGVFHNFAVTLNFDANTVTVLYSQGTKPLAVVNGPTKNDLSGQGQYHVGCLKKSTGQGIKDPSKEGFQPTGLNEGIIYGGIFMEDSTGGCVSKSGSATGGTTAAAGTKPGAGAGGNKKDAEVAAADTCP
;
A
#
# COMPACT_ATOMS: atom_id res chain seq x y z
N MET A 1 -46.36 -33.15 -42.80
CA MET A 1 -45.81 -32.25 -41.75
C MET A 1 -45.33 -33.10 -40.58
N ARG A 2 -44.02 -33.35 -40.46
CA ARG A 2 -43.40 -33.94 -39.26
C ARG A 2 -42.20 -33.06 -38.91
N SER A 3 -42.33 -32.37 -37.79
CA SER A 3 -41.39 -31.35 -37.31
C SER A 3 -40.23 -32.04 -36.60
N THR A 4 -39.03 -31.95 -37.15
CA THR A 4 -37.79 -32.38 -36.49
C THR A 4 -37.30 -31.24 -35.59
N SER A 5 -37.41 -31.44 -34.28
CA SER A 5 -36.91 -30.51 -33.27
C SER A 5 -35.42 -30.76 -33.04
N ILE A 6 -34.57 -29.83 -33.44
CA ILE A 6 -33.12 -29.87 -33.22
C ILE A 6 -32.85 -29.21 -31.87
N TYR A 7 -32.47 -30.01 -30.87
CA TYR A 7 -31.95 -29.51 -29.60
C TYR A 7 -30.49 -29.09 -29.77
N SER A 8 -30.23 -27.78 -29.82
CA SER A 8 -28.87 -27.24 -29.73
C SER A 8 -28.38 -27.31 -28.29
N ALA A 9 -27.45 -28.22 -28.01
CA ALA A 9 -26.74 -28.26 -26.73
C ALA A 9 -25.72 -27.11 -26.67
N ILE A 10 -25.99 -26.11 -25.82
CA ILE A 10 -25.04 -25.05 -25.51
C ILE A 10 -24.01 -25.63 -24.54
N LEU A 11 -22.82 -25.93 -25.04
CA LEU A 11 -21.68 -26.37 -24.23
C LEU A 11 -21.10 -25.14 -23.50
N ALA A 12 -21.43 -24.99 -22.21
CA ALA A 12 -20.82 -23.99 -21.36
C ALA A 12 -19.35 -24.37 -21.11
N LEU A 13 -18.42 -23.70 -21.80
CA LEU A 13 -16.98 -23.79 -21.51
C LEU A 13 -16.72 -23.14 -20.15
N ALA A 14 -16.70 -23.95 -19.08
CA ALA A 14 -16.15 -23.54 -17.81
C ALA A 14 -14.64 -23.30 -18.00
N SER A 15 -14.23 -22.03 -18.03
CA SER A 15 -12.82 -21.65 -18.06
C SER A 15 -12.17 -22.11 -16.76
N ILE A 16 -11.36 -23.16 -16.82
CA ILE A 16 -10.50 -23.55 -15.71
C ILE A 16 -9.44 -22.46 -15.59
N ALA A 17 -9.60 -21.56 -14.62
CA ALA A 17 -8.57 -20.62 -14.26
C ALA A 17 -7.41 -21.42 -13.66
N VAL A 18 -6.39 -21.71 -14.47
CA VAL A 18 -5.12 -22.23 -13.95
C VAL A 18 -4.56 -21.16 -13.03
N ALA A 19 -4.22 -21.53 -11.79
CA ALA A 19 -3.56 -20.63 -10.87
C ALA A 19 -2.23 -20.17 -11.49
N GLN A 20 -2.18 -18.91 -11.91
CA GLN A 20 -0.98 -18.30 -12.46
C GLN A 20 0.02 -18.12 -11.32
N ASN A 21 1.12 -18.87 -11.34
CA ASN A 21 2.15 -18.80 -10.30
C ASN A 21 3.20 -17.74 -10.67
N CYS A 22 2.95 -16.49 -10.30
CA CYS A 22 3.91 -15.41 -10.54
C CYS A 22 5.04 -15.44 -9.50
N PRO A 23 6.30 -15.21 -9.91
CA PRO A 23 7.40 -15.10 -8.96
C PRO A 23 7.15 -13.96 -7.98
N ILE A 24 7.31 -14.25 -6.69
CA ILE A 24 7.15 -13.26 -5.62
C ILE A 24 8.50 -12.60 -5.37
N ALA A 25 8.55 -11.27 -5.49
CA ALA A 25 9.71 -10.44 -5.16
C ALA A 25 9.73 -10.04 -3.68
N PHE A 26 8.55 -9.87 -3.08
CA PHE A 26 8.38 -9.59 -1.65
C PHE A 26 7.04 -10.15 -1.17
N ASP A 27 7.00 -10.76 0.02
CA ASP A 27 5.77 -11.28 0.62
C ASP A 27 5.49 -10.60 1.97
N GLY A 28 4.58 -9.63 1.97
CA GLY A 28 4.13 -8.89 3.15
C GLY A 28 2.86 -9.44 3.78
N ARG A 29 2.38 -10.61 3.34
CA ARG A 29 1.15 -11.21 3.88
C ARG A 29 1.41 -11.70 5.29
N ILE A 30 0.58 -11.26 6.22
CA ILE A 30 0.76 -11.57 7.65
C ILE A 30 0.37 -13.01 7.91
N PRO A 31 1.25 -13.86 8.48
CA PRO A 31 0.92 -15.24 8.78
C PRO A 31 -0.29 -15.35 9.73
N ALA A 32 -1.16 -16.32 9.49
CA ALA A 32 -2.28 -16.61 10.38
C ALA A 32 -1.77 -16.95 11.79
N GLY A 33 -2.46 -16.45 12.82
CA GLY A 33 -2.04 -16.65 14.22
C GLY A 33 -0.94 -15.70 14.70
N SER A 34 -0.53 -14.73 13.87
CA SER A 34 0.36 -13.65 14.30
C SER A 34 -0.24 -12.84 15.46
N THR A 35 0.63 -12.15 16.18
CA THR A 35 0.25 -11.14 17.19
C THR A 35 0.88 -9.80 16.83
N PRO A 36 0.39 -8.67 17.36
CA PRO A 36 1.03 -7.37 17.12
C PRO A 36 2.52 -7.33 17.48
N ALA A 37 2.97 -8.18 18.42
CA ALA A 37 4.38 -8.27 18.79
C ALA A 37 5.30 -8.71 17.63
N LEU A 38 4.76 -9.40 16.61
CA LEU A 38 5.53 -9.77 15.41
C LEU A 38 6.24 -8.57 14.79
N PHE A 39 5.55 -7.42 14.72
CA PHE A 39 6.00 -6.21 14.05
C PHE A 39 7.12 -5.45 14.78
N ASP A 40 7.51 -5.92 15.98
CA ASP A 40 8.65 -5.40 16.72
C ASP A 40 9.87 -6.34 16.65
N THR A 41 9.80 -7.42 15.83
CA THR A 41 10.86 -8.44 15.72
C THR A 41 11.42 -8.54 14.31
N GLU A 42 12.60 -9.14 14.15
CA GLU A 42 13.20 -9.47 12.85
C GLU A 42 12.39 -10.49 12.03
N SER A 43 11.38 -11.13 12.62
CA SER A 43 10.46 -12.01 11.89
C SER A 43 9.33 -11.25 11.18
N SER A 44 9.20 -9.95 11.45
CA SER A 44 8.28 -9.09 10.71
C SER A 44 8.66 -9.05 9.24
N PRO A 45 7.71 -9.16 8.30
CA PRO A 45 7.98 -8.89 6.88
C PRO A 45 8.20 -7.39 6.60
N PHE A 46 8.01 -6.53 7.59
CA PHE A 46 8.20 -5.09 7.51
C PHE A 46 9.28 -4.62 8.47
N GLY A 47 9.97 -3.54 8.10
CA GLY A 47 10.96 -2.89 8.94
C GLY A 47 10.36 -2.43 10.28
N THR A 48 11.11 -2.63 11.36
CA THR A 48 10.63 -2.38 12.73
C THR A 48 11.02 -0.99 13.26
N GLY A 49 11.90 -0.28 12.56
CA GLY A 49 12.61 0.89 13.09
C GLY A 49 11.90 2.23 12.92
N TYR A 50 11.33 2.51 11.76
CA TYR A 50 11.03 3.89 11.35
C TYR A 50 9.54 4.15 11.08
N VAL A 51 9.24 5.42 10.79
CA VAL A 51 7.94 5.97 10.36
C VAL A 51 6.75 5.66 11.27
N LYS A 52 6.96 5.92 12.56
CA LYS A 52 5.94 5.86 13.61
C LYS A 52 6.17 6.94 14.65
N GLY A 53 5.22 7.11 15.57
CA GLY A 53 5.40 7.99 16.73
C GLY A 53 6.70 7.67 17.47
N LYS A 54 7.46 8.71 17.86
CA LYS A 54 8.81 8.56 18.46
C LYS A 54 8.87 7.55 19.61
N ASP A 55 7.84 7.53 20.45
CA ASP A 55 7.76 6.68 21.65
C ASP A 55 6.79 5.50 21.48
N LEU A 56 6.47 5.12 20.24
CA LEU A 56 5.58 4.01 19.92
C LEU A 56 6.36 2.84 19.33
N ASN A 57 5.95 1.63 19.71
CA ASN A 57 6.28 0.39 19.02
C ASN A 57 5.20 0.06 17.99
N PHE A 58 5.52 -0.73 16.96
CA PHE A 58 4.51 -1.14 15.99
C PHE A 58 3.45 -2.02 16.64
N SER A 59 3.78 -2.85 17.64
CA SER A 59 2.78 -3.62 18.38
C SER A 59 1.69 -2.78 19.08
N GLN A 60 1.94 -1.49 19.31
CA GLN A 60 0.97 -0.56 19.89
C GLN A 60 0.09 0.12 18.83
N ILE A 61 0.54 0.11 17.58
CA ILE A 61 -0.07 0.78 16.42
C ILE A 61 -0.85 -0.22 15.58
N ILE A 62 -0.34 -1.45 15.47
CA ILE A 62 -0.90 -2.50 14.63
C ILE A 62 -1.95 -3.28 15.42
N LYS A 63 -3.12 -3.44 14.80
CA LYS A 63 -4.15 -4.38 15.25
C LYS A 63 -4.28 -5.49 14.23
N LEU A 64 -4.79 -6.62 14.68
CA LEU A 64 -5.09 -7.78 13.85
C LEU A 64 -6.60 -8.01 13.89
N PRO A 65 -7.37 -7.32 13.03
CA PRO A 65 -8.81 -7.32 13.11
C PRO A 65 -9.42 -8.65 12.65
N SER A 66 -10.57 -9.00 13.21
CA SER A 66 -11.38 -10.12 12.72
C SER A 66 -12.28 -9.63 11.60
N VAL A 67 -11.79 -9.71 10.36
CA VAL A 67 -12.51 -9.36 9.13
C VAL A 67 -12.44 -10.51 8.13
N PRO A 68 -13.32 -10.57 7.12
CA PRO A 68 -13.17 -11.50 6.01
C PRO A 68 -11.78 -11.37 5.37
N ALA A 69 -11.24 -12.47 4.83
CA ALA A 69 -9.97 -12.43 4.11
C ALA A 69 -10.08 -11.50 2.88
N SER A 70 -9.02 -10.73 2.60
CA SER A 70 -8.90 -10.00 1.34
C SER A 70 -8.69 -10.96 0.15
N LEU A 71 -8.73 -10.46 -1.08
CA LEU A 71 -8.63 -11.29 -2.30
C LEU A 71 -7.40 -12.21 -2.32
N PHE A 72 -6.27 -11.76 -1.78
CA PHE A 72 -5.00 -12.51 -1.78
C PHE A 72 -4.56 -13.00 -0.42
N ASP A 73 -5.42 -12.86 0.60
CA ASP A 73 -5.20 -13.56 1.85
C ASP A 73 -5.66 -15.01 1.74
N ALA A 74 -4.72 -15.93 1.91
CA ALA A 74 -5.02 -17.35 1.82
C ALA A 74 -5.68 -17.81 3.12
N SER A 75 -6.90 -18.35 3.03
CA SER A 75 -7.65 -18.85 4.16
C SER A 75 -6.81 -19.78 5.05
N GLY A 76 -6.71 -19.46 6.34
CA GLY A 76 -5.93 -20.22 7.32
C GLY A 76 -4.41 -20.08 7.21
N LYS A 77 -3.90 -19.26 6.29
CA LYS A 77 -2.46 -19.05 6.08
C LYS A 77 -2.04 -17.60 6.28
N SER A 78 -2.84 -16.64 5.84
CA SER A 78 -2.60 -15.23 6.08
C SER A 78 -3.85 -14.50 6.57
N MET A 79 -3.63 -13.31 7.14
CA MET A 79 -4.67 -12.49 7.74
C MET A 79 -4.45 -11.01 7.48
N ALA A 80 -5.52 -10.23 7.65
CA ALA A 80 -5.47 -8.78 7.58
C ALA A 80 -4.76 -8.18 8.80
N LEU A 81 -4.22 -6.98 8.61
CA LEU A 81 -3.72 -6.11 9.67
C LEU A 81 -4.44 -4.77 9.60
N GLU A 82 -4.42 -4.00 10.67
CA GLU A 82 -4.90 -2.63 10.71
C GLU A 82 -3.80 -1.72 11.24
N VAL A 83 -3.54 -0.63 10.53
CA VAL A 83 -2.62 0.42 10.98
C VAL A 83 -3.45 1.53 11.61
N THR A 84 -3.13 1.91 12.85
CA THR A 84 -3.89 2.92 13.59
C THR A 84 -3.11 4.22 13.83
N LEU A 85 -3.84 5.32 13.92
CA LEU A 85 -3.33 6.63 14.30
C LEU A 85 -3.95 7.06 15.62
N SER A 86 -3.10 7.65 16.47
CA SER A 86 -3.48 8.29 17.71
C SER A 86 -2.80 9.66 17.83
N ASP A 87 -3.10 10.39 18.91
CA ASP A 87 -2.43 11.66 19.21
C ASP A 87 -0.90 11.50 19.33
N LYS A 88 -0.43 10.29 19.64
CA LYS A 88 1.00 9.96 19.77
C LYS A 88 1.69 9.64 18.45
N SER A 89 0.96 9.55 17.34
CA SER A 89 1.52 9.19 16.02
C SER A 89 2.31 10.35 15.39
N ILE A 90 3.14 11.05 16.14
CA ILE A 90 3.97 12.18 15.68
C ILE A 90 5.35 11.63 15.33
N PHE A 91 5.67 11.60 14.04
CA PHE A 91 6.98 11.17 13.57
C PHE A 91 8.02 12.26 13.82
N ALA A 92 9.17 11.84 14.34
CA ALA A 92 10.30 12.71 14.62
C ALA A 92 11.58 12.07 14.05
N PRO A 93 11.84 12.22 12.74
CA PRO A 93 13.03 11.63 12.12
C PRO A 93 14.35 12.10 12.73
N SER A 94 14.36 13.27 13.38
CA SER A 94 15.48 13.72 14.21
C SER A 94 14.99 14.49 15.43
N ALA A 95 15.88 14.79 16.37
CA ALA A 95 15.55 15.60 17.54
C ALA A 95 15.08 17.02 17.19
N THR A 96 15.55 17.56 16.05
CA THR A 96 15.22 18.91 15.56
C THR A 96 14.12 18.89 14.49
N ASN A 97 13.84 17.74 13.89
CA ASN A 97 12.78 17.56 12.92
C ASN A 97 11.63 16.75 13.52
N VAL A 98 10.71 17.42 14.22
CA VAL A 98 9.47 16.81 14.77
C VAL A 98 8.28 17.22 13.90
N GLN A 99 7.58 16.27 13.28
CA GLN A 99 6.50 16.54 12.31
C GLN A 99 5.14 16.65 13.00
N VAL A 100 4.94 17.69 13.81
CA VAL A 100 3.71 17.88 14.62
C VAL A 100 2.44 18.12 13.80
N GLY A 101 2.58 18.61 12.57
CA GLY A 101 1.48 18.80 11.61
C GLY A 101 0.95 17.49 11.05
N PHE A 102 1.72 16.40 11.11
CA PHE A 102 1.31 15.09 10.61
C PHE A 102 0.92 14.12 11.72
N ARG A 103 0.18 13.07 11.32
CA ARG A 103 0.13 11.80 12.06
C ARG A 103 0.61 10.69 11.13
N ARG A 104 1.61 9.92 11.56
CA ARG A 104 2.26 8.90 10.74
C ARG A 104 2.40 7.58 11.46
N ALA A 105 2.05 6.52 10.76
CA ALA A 105 2.33 5.14 11.08
C ALA A 105 2.39 4.37 9.76
N GLU A 106 3.58 3.98 9.31
CA GLU A 106 3.77 3.37 8.00
C GLU A 106 4.72 2.18 8.12
N LEU A 107 4.28 1.04 7.59
CA LEU A 107 5.10 -0.17 7.44
C LEU A 107 5.93 -0.03 6.17
N GLN A 108 7.23 -0.17 6.29
CA GLN A 108 8.17 -0.25 5.15
C GLN A 108 8.54 -1.70 4.89
N PHE A 109 8.73 -2.09 3.64
CA PHE A 109 9.09 -3.48 3.31
C PHE A 109 10.44 -3.84 3.91
N ASP A 110 10.56 -5.00 4.56
CA ASP A 110 11.86 -5.42 5.08
C ASP A 110 12.85 -5.66 3.93
N GLY A 111 14.10 -5.25 4.14
CA GLY A 111 15.14 -5.28 3.11
C GLY A 111 15.01 -4.23 1.99
N ASN A 112 13.95 -3.42 1.97
CA ASN A 112 13.80 -2.34 0.99
C ASN A 112 14.62 -1.11 1.41
N SER A 113 15.86 -1.08 0.93
CA SER A 113 16.87 -0.05 1.25
C SER A 113 16.69 1.26 0.48
N GLY A 114 15.72 1.31 -0.45
CA GLY A 114 15.56 2.43 -1.37
C GLY A 114 16.45 2.32 -2.62
N LYS A 115 17.28 1.28 -2.73
CA LYS A 115 18.16 1.01 -3.89
C LYS A 115 18.21 -0.48 -4.28
N ASP A 116 17.26 -1.24 -3.77
CA ASP A 116 17.19 -2.68 -3.99
C ASP A 116 16.35 -3.02 -5.24
N ASN A 117 16.29 -4.32 -5.54
CA ASN A 117 15.68 -4.82 -6.77
C ASN A 117 14.14 -4.65 -6.82
N LEU A 118 13.48 -4.23 -5.73
CA LEU A 118 12.03 -3.99 -5.73
C LEU A 118 11.64 -2.73 -6.51
N THR A 119 12.61 -1.91 -6.92
CA THR A 119 12.42 -0.73 -7.78
C THR A 119 13.11 -0.84 -9.14
N LEU A 120 13.32 -2.06 -9.64
CA LEU A 120 13.95 -2.35 -10.93
C LEU A 120 13.09 -3.28 -11.79
N GLY A 121 13.25 -3.19 -13.12
CA GLY A 121 12.53 -4.02 -14.09
C GLY A 121 11.03 -3.74 -14.08
N VAL A 122 10.23 -4.81 -14.08
CA VAL A 122 8.77 -4.69 -13.93
C VAL A 122 8.34 -5.38 -12.64
N LYS A 123 7.62 -4.65 -11.78
CA LYS A 123 7.12 -5.15 -10.50
C LYS A 123 5.63 -4.89 -10.40
N THR A 124 4.88 -5.79 -9.80
CA THR A 124 3.46 -5.55 -9.49
C THR A 124 3.24 -5.62 -8.00
N LEU A 125 2.93 -4.47 -7.41
CA LEU A 125 2.56 -4.38 -6.00
C LEU A 125 1.06 -4.67 -5.84
N HIS A 126 0.73 -5.69 -5.07
CA HIS A 126 -0.62 -6.04 -4.65
C HIS A 126 -0.88 -5.57 -3.23
N PHE A 127 -2.06 -5.03 -3.00
CA PHE A 127 -2.57 -4.71 -1.67
C PHE A 127 -4.09 -4.56 -1.71
N SER A 128 -4.73 -4.76 -0.57
CA SER A 128 -6.16 -4.52 -0.39
C SER A 128 -6.39 -3.58 0.78
N VAL A 129 -7.32 -2.64 0.65
CA VAL A 129 -7.69 -1.70 1.73
C VAL A 129 -9.16 -1.80 2.09
N GLN A 130 -9.49 -1.68 3.37
CA GLN A 130 -10.86 -1.64 3.87
C GLN A 130 -10.97 -0.61 5.01
N LYS A 131 -12.10 0.12 5.04
CA LYS A 131 -12.45 1.00 6.16
C LYS A 131 -12.64 0.20 7.46
N ASP A 132 -12.14 0.75 8.58
CA ASP A 132 -12.57 0.32 9.90
C ASP A 132 -13.73 1.21 10.40
N ALA A 133 -14.88 0.60 10.68
CA ALA A 133 -16.04 1.29 11.25
C ALA A 133 -15.82 1.71 12.71
N ALA A 134 -14.94 1.01 13.44
CA ALA A 134 -14.61 1.37 14.82
C ALA A 134 -13.58 2.51 14.92
N ARG A 135 -12.87 2.80 13.82
CA ARG A 135 -11.81 3.82 13.73
C ARG A 135 -11.86 4.57 12.40
N PRO A 136 -12.98 5.24 12.09
CA PRO A 136 -13.15 5.88 10.80
C PRO A 136 -12.08 6.95 10.56
N LEU A 137 -11.52 6.99 9.35
CA LEU A 137 -10.67 8.11 8.91
C LEU A 137 -11.54 9.38 8.74
N ASN A 138 -11.02 10.53 9.15
CA ASN A 138 -11.71 11.81 9.05
C ASN A 138 -11.51 12.45 7.65
N THR A 139 -12.53 12.38 6.80
CA THR A 139 -12.51 12.87 5.42
C THR A 139 -12.20 14.35 5.25
N SER A 140 -12.22 15.18 6.30
CA SER A 140 -11.76 16.58 6.20
C SER A 140 -10.25 16.71 6.01
N HIS A 141 -9.49 15.66 6.31
CA HIS A 141 -8.03 15.60 6.14
C HIS A 141 -7.65 14.81 4.89
N GLU A 142 -6.45 15.06 4.35
CA GLU A 142 -5.81 14.19 3.37
C GLU A 142 -5.08 13.04 4.08
N TYR A 143 -5.20 11.83 3.53
CA TYR A 143 -4.43 10.67 3.90
C TYR A 143 -3.62 10.15 2.72
N GLN A 144 -2.39 9.71 2.97
CA GLN A 144 -1.59 8.91 2.04
C GLN A 144 -1.46 7.51 2.63
N LEU A 145 -1.91 6.50 1.86
CA LEU A 145 -2.17 5.15 2.37
C LEU A 145 -1.17 4.11 1.90
N VAL A 146 -0.81 4.18 0.62
CA VAL A 146 0.17 3.29 -0.02
C VAL A 146 0.94 4.10 -1.04
N PHE A 147 2.26 4.16 -0.94
CA PHE A 147 3.08 4.96 -1.84
C PHE A 147 4.49 4.41 -2.00
N LEU A 148 5.15 4.85 -3.07
CA LEU A 148 6.59 4.67 -3.29
C LEU A 148 7.25 6.05 -3.19
N GLU A 149 7.94 6.30 -2.07
CA GLU A 149 8.76 7.49 -1.86
C GLU A 149 10.10 7.29 -2.58
N ASP A 150 10.58 8.28 -3.33
CA ASP A 150 11.85 8.16 -4.04
C ASP A 150 13.05 8.14 -3.09
N SER A 151 14.21 7.66 -3.55
CA SER A 151 15.39 7.52 -2.67
C SER A 151 16.00 8.84 -2.18
N SER A 152 15.54 9.98 -2.72
CA SER A 152 15.89 11.31 -2.23
C SER A 152 14.91 11.86 -1.20
N TYR A 153 13.82 11.13 -0.90
CA TYR A 153 12.76 11.54 0.02
C TYR A 153 12.15 12.90 -0.37
N SER A 154 11.97 13.12 -1.68
CA SER A 154 11.46 14.37 -2.23
C SER A 154 10.12 14.24 -2.96
N THR A 155 9.73 13.02 -3.36
CA THR A 155 8.46 12.78 -4.05
C THR A 155 7.93 11.37 -3.86
N ASN A 156 6.62 11.24 -4.05
CA ASN A 156 5.96 9.95 -4.22
C ASN A 156 5.80 9.66 -5.71
N GLN A 157 6.42 8.58 -6.19
CA GLN A 157 6.32 8.11 -7.58
C GLN A 157 4.95 7.55 -7.93
N PHE A 158 4.22 7.05 -6.93
CA PHE A 158 2.77 6.90 -6.94
C PHE A 158 2.26 7.03 -5.50
N VAL A 159 0.98 7.39 -5.32
CA VAL A 159 0.36 7.46 -4.00
C VAL A 159 -1.13 7.18 -4.07
N LEU A 160 -1.61 6.25 -3.25
CA LEU A 160 -3.04 6.09 -2.96
C LEU A 160 -3.41 7.06 -1.85
N LYS A 161 -4.34 7.98 -2.15
CA LYS A 161 -4.85 8.97 -1.22
C LYS A 161 -6.33 8.78 -0.89
N TYR A 162 -6.74 9.33 0.24
CA TYR A 162 -8.13 9.39 0.71
C TYR A 162 -8.41 10.72 1.42
N GLY A 163 -9.68 11.12 1.48
CA GLY A 163 -10.11 12.34 2.17
C GLY A 163 -10.02 13.60 1.30
N THR A 164 -9.92 14.76 1.94
CA THR A 164 -9.85 16.06 1.26
C THR A 164 -8.43 16.33 0.78
N ILE A 165 -8.15 15.91 -0.46
CA ILE A 165 -6.80 15.96 -1.05
C ILE A 165 -6.47 17.39 -1.50
N VAL A 166 -5.34 17.91 -1.03
CA VAL A 166 -4.85 19.26 -1.32
C VAL A 166 -4.47 19.36 -2.80
N GLY A 167 -4.85 20.46 -3.45
CA GLY A 167 -4.53 20.73 -4.85
C GLY A 167 -5.36 19.95 -5.88
N GLN A 168 -6.35 19.16 -5.46
CA GLN A 168 -7.27 18.48 -6.38
C GLN A 168 -8.39 19.39 -6.88
N ALA A 169 -9.02 18.96 -7.98
CA ALA A 169 -10.12 19.68 -8.61
C ALA A 169 -11.28 19.93 -7.62
N ALA A 170 -11.89 21.11 -7.73
CA ALA A 170 -13.04 21.49 -6.93
C ALA A 170 -14.18 20.45 -7.09
N GLY A 171 -14.82 20.09 -5.96
CA GLY A 171 -15.91 19.12 -5.95
C GLY A 171 -15.48 17.65 -5.94
N GLN A 172 -14.19 17.35 -5.80
CA GLN A 172 -13.74 15.98 -5.52
C GLN A 172 -14.40 15.45 -4.24
N ASN A 173 -15.15 14.34 -4.38
CA ASN A 173 -15.69 13.62 -3.23
C ASN A 173 -14.54 13.14 -2.31
N PRO A 174 -14.46 13.59 -1.06
CA PRO A 174 -13.41 13.17 -0.13
C PRO A 174 -13.59 11.70 0.32
N ASP A 175 -14.77 11.10 0.12
CA ASP A 175 -15.00 9.68 0.34
C ASP A 175 -14.66 8.82 -0.89
N SER A 176 -13.54 9.12 -1.54
CA SER A 176 -13.02 8.37 -2.68
C SER A 176 -11.56 8.00 -2.45
N LEU A 177 -11.20 6.78 -2.83
CA LEU A 177 -9.80 6.40 -3.03
C LEU A 177 -9.33 6.99 -4.35
N VAL A 178 -8.19 7.70 -4.32
CA VAL A 178 -7.58 8.31 -5.49
C VAL A 178 -6.13 7.86 -5.60
N LEU A 179 -5.83 7.06 -6.61
CA LEU A 179 -4.46 6.66 -6.95
C LEU A 179 -3.87 7.69 -7.91
N LEU A 180 -2.83 8.37 -7.47
CA LEU A 180 -2.08 9.34 -8.25
C LEU A 180 -0.73 8.74 -8.68
N GLY A 181 -0.24 9.20 -9.83
CA GLY A 181 1.12 8.93 -10.30
C GLY A 181 2.14 9.78 -9.55
N ASN A 182 3.27 10.06 -10.20
CA ASN A 182 4.36 10.83 -9.61
C ASN A 182 3.87 12.23 -9.27
N VAL A 183 3.94 12.61 -7.98
CA VAL A 183 3.39 13.87 -7.49
C VAL A 183 4.23 15.10 -7.89
N ASN A 184 5.46 14.89 -8.37
CA ASN A 184 6.27 15.95 -8.98
C ASN A 184 5.90 16.23 -10.45
N ALA A 185 5.00 15.44 -11.05
CA ALA A 185 4.51 15.74 -12.40
C ALA A 185 3.62 16.98 -12.41
N SER A 186 3.66 17.75 -13.50
CA SER A 186 2.82 18.92 -13.71
C SER A 186 2.08 18.81 -15.05
N PRO A 187 0.75 18.57 -15.05
CA PRO A 187 -0.09 18.27 -13.89
C PRO A 187 0.17 16.85 -13.33
N VAL A 188 -0.19 16.64 -12.05
CA VAL A 188 -0.17 15.30 -11.44
C VAL A 188 -1.21 14.41 -12.12
N VAL A 189 -0.79 13.22 -12.55
CA VAL A 189 -1.65 12.27 -13.26
C VAL A 189 -2.52 11.50 -12.27
N SER A 190 -3.85 11.58 -12.42
CA SER A 190 -4.78 10.68 -11.73
C SER A 190 -4.82 9.32 -12.43
N LEU A 191 -4.24 8.30 -11.80
CA LEU A 191 -4.16 6.95 -12.36
C LEU A 191 -5.47 6.16 -12.19
N PHE A 192 -6.18 6.33 -11.08
CA PHE A 192 -7.47 5.68 -10.85
C PHE A 192 -8.23 6.35 -9.71
N LYS A 193 -9.57 6.30 -9.76
CA LYS A 193 -10.44 6.81 -8.69
C LYS A 193 -11.66 5.92 -8.53
N THR A 194 -12.05 5.67 -7.29
CA THR A 194 -13.25 4.91 -6.95
C THR A 194 -13.84 5.38 -5.61
N SER A 195 -15.13 5.19 -5.38
CA SER A 195 -15.74 5.47 -4.07
C SER A 195 -15.25 4.46 -3.04
N PHE A 196 -14.94 4.89 -1.81
CA PHE A 196 -14.43 3.96 -0.80
C PHE A 196 -15.58 3.26 -0.06
N THR A 197 -16.24 2.32 -0.72
CA THR A 197 -17.38 1.58 -0.16
C THR A 197 -16.99 0.85 1.14
N ALA A 198 -17.77 1.03 2.21
CA ALA A 198 -17.52 0.42 3.52
C ALA A 198 -17.84 -1.08 3.54
N GLY A 199 -17.19 -1.83 4.45
CA GLY A 199 -17.47 -3.26 4.67
C GLY A 199 -16.97 -4.21 3.58
N VAL A 200 -16.20 -3.71 2.60
CA VAL A 200 -15.63 -4.50 1.52
C VAL A 200 -14.17 -4.10 1.29
N PHE A 201 -13.31 -5.08 1.01
CA PHE A 201 -11.95 -4.82 0.55
C PHE A 201 -11.94 -4.24 -0.86
N HIS A 202 -11.11 -3.22 -1.05
CA HIS A 202 -10.76 -2.65 -2.34
C HIS A 202 -9.39 -3.17 -2.71
N ASN A 203 -9.33 -4.06 -3.69
CA ASN A 203 -8.11 -4.76 -4.08
C ASN A 203 -7.44 -3.99 -5.21
N PHE A 204 -6.15 -3.76 -5.10
CA PHE A 204 -5.32 -3.10 -6.09
C PHE A 204 -4.16 -4.01 -6.49
N ALA A 205 -3.80 -3.94 -7.77
CA ALA A 205 -2.47 -4.30 -8.22
C ALA A 205 -1.92 -3.15 -9.08
N VAL A 206 -0.75 -2.65 -8.71
CA VAL A 206 -0.09 -1.54 -9.41
C VAL A 206 1.16 -2.10 -10.05
N THR A 207 1.11 -2.31 -11.37
CA THR A 207 2.27 -2.73 -12.16
C THR A 207 3.11 -1.50 -12.49
N LEU A 208 4.31 -1.46 -11.92
CA LEU A 208 5.34 -0.46 -12.07
C LEU A 208 6.39 -1.00 -13.05
N ASN A 209 6.45 -0.40 -14.24
CA ASN A 209 7.47 -0.72 -15.22
C ASN A 209 8.55 0.37 -15.16
N PHE A 210 9.61 0.10 -14.39
CA PHE A 210 10.73 1.00 -14.18
C PHE A 210 11.58 1.17 -15.46
N ASP A 211 11.63 0.15 -16.31
CA ASP A 211 12.37 0.20 -17.57
C ASP A 211 11.70 1.16 -18.58
N ALA A 212 10.37 1.18 -18.61
CA ALA A 212 9.59 1.98 -19.55
C ALA A 212 8.98 3.26 -18.95
N ASN A 213 9.15 3.50 -17.64
CA ASN A 213 8.47 4.58 -16.91
C ASN A 213 6.96 4.60 -17.18
N THR A 214 6.31 3.46 -16.92
CA THR A 214 4.85 3.35 -17.04
C THR A 214 4.22 2.64 -15.87
N VAL A 215 2.95 2.97 -15.61
CA VAL A 215 2.12 2.34 -14.58
C VAL A 215 0.86 1.75 -15.22
N THR A 216 0.51 0.53 -14.84
CA THR A 216 -0.78 -0.11 -15.13
C THR A 216 -1.48 -0.40 -13.81
N VAL A 217 -2.76 -0.07 -13.72
CA VAL A 217 -3.56 -0.25 -12.52
C VAL A 217 -4.60 -1.33 -12.77
N LEU A 218 -4.63 -2.32 -11.89
CA LEU A 218 -5.70 -3.28 -11.79
C LEU A 218 -6.46 -3.08 -10.49
N TYR A 219 -7.77 -3.31 -10.53
CA TYR A 219 -8.64 -3.09 -9.39
C TYR A 219 -9.83 -4.06 -9.36
N SER A 220 -10.30 -4.38 -8.16
CA SER A 220 -11.60 -5.01 -7.91
C SER A 220 -12.11 -4.72 -6.50
N GLN A 221 -13.32 -5.21 -6.18
CA GLN A 221 -13.87 -5.18 -4.83
C GLN A 221 -14.21 -6.59 -4.33
N GLY A 222 -14.00 -6.81 -3.04
CA GLY A 222 -14.30 -8.06 -2.34
C GLY A 222 -13.48 -9.21 -2.91
N THR A 223 -14.15 -10.27 -3.33
CA THR A 223 -13.51 -11.48 -3.87
C THR A 223 -13.47 -11.51 -5.40
N LYS A 224 -13.89 -10.44 -6.08
CA LYS A 224 -13.88 -10.39 -7.55
C LYS A 224 -12.43 -10.39 -8.07
N PRO A 225 -12.15 -11.07 -9.19
CA PRO A 225 -10.85 -10.97 -9.84
C PRO A 225 -10.52 -9.52 -10.23
N LEU A 226 -9.25 -9.16 -10.15
CA LEU A 226 -8.70 -7.90 -10.61
C LEU A 226 -8.91 -7.74 -12.13
N ALA A 227 -9.40 -6.57 -12.53
CA ALA A 227 -9.46 -6.13 -13.92
C ALA A 227 -8.52 -4.94 -14.14
N VAL A 228 -7.92 -4.84 -15.32
CA VAL A 228 -7.17 -3.63 -15.71
C VAL A 228 -8.16 -2.47 -15.81
N VAL A 229 -7.94 -1.42 -15.02
CA VAL A 229 -8.79 -0.22 -14.98
C VAL A 229 -8.11 1.00 -15.58
N ASN A 230 -6.79 0.99 -15.68
CA ASN A 230 -6.02 2.01 -16.38
C ASN A 230 -4.64 1.48 -16.81
N GLY A 231 -4.06 2.12 -17.83
CA GLY A 231 -2.68 1.93 -18.26
C GLY A 231 -2.46 0.89 -19.37
N PRO A 232 -1.21 0.77 -19.85
CA PRO A 232 -0.02 1.45 -19.32
C PRO A 232 -0.04 2.97 -19.58
N THR A 233 0.19 3.75 -18.53
CA THR A 233 0.23 5.23 -18.57
C THR A 233 1.65 5.69 -18.26
N LYS A 234 2.16 6.69 -18.99
CA LYS A 234 3.46 7.29 -18.68
C LYS A 234 3.47 7.84 -17.25
N ASN A 235 4.49 7.48 -16.50
CA ASN A 235 4.69 7.93 -15.13
C ASN A 235 6.18 7.82 -14.82
N ASP A 236 6.80 8.91 -14.41
CA ASP A 236 8.22 8.87 -14.04
C ASP A 236 8.39 8.04 -12.77
N LEU A 237 9.09 6.91 -12.91
CA LEU A 237 9.46 5.98 -11.84
C LEU A 237 10.99 5.99 -11.64
N SER A 238 11.68 7.02 -12.13
CA SER A 238 13.08 7.22 -11.84
C SER A 238 13.25 7.66 -10.38
N GLY A 239 14.34 7.21 -9.76
CA GLY A 239 14.68 7.60 -8.38
C GLY A 239 14.77 6.45 -7.39
N GLN A 240 14.39 5.22 -7.77
CA GLN A 240 14.29 4.07 -6.84
C GLN A 240 13.49 4.45 -5.59
N GLY A 241 13.62 3.77 -4.46
CA GLY A 241 13.07 4.26 -3.20
C GLY A 241 12.26 3.25 -2.42
N GLN A 242 11.46 3.76 -1.48
CA GLN A 242 10.87 2.98 -0.41
C GLN A 242 9.37 2.82 -0.55
N TYR A 243 8.87 1.59 -0.35
CA TYR A 243 7.44 1.30 -0.31
C TYR A 243 6.90 1.51 1.11
N HIS A 244 5.83 2.29 1.21
CA HIS A 244 5.15 2.59 2.46
C HIS A 244 3.71 2.09 2.40
N VAL A 245 3.31 1.32 3.41
CA VAL A 245 1.93 0.86 3.62
C VAL A 245 1.49 1.28 5.02
N GLY A 246 0.54 2.20 5.11
CA GLY A 246 0.05 2.68 6.40
C GLY A 246 -0.67 4.00 6.26
N CYS A 247 -0.51 4.91 7.20
CA CYS A 247 -1.33 6.11 7.27
C CYS A 247 -0.47 7.33 7.57
N LEU A 248 -0.31 8.21 6.57
CA LEU A 248 0.12 9.59 6.76
C LEU A 248 -1.11 10.49 6.66
N LYS A 249 -1.50 11.10 7.78
CA LYS A 249 -2.58 12.10 7.85
C LYS A 249 -1.98 13.50 7.86
N LYS A 250 -2.40 14.33 6.90
CA LYS A 250 -2.04 15.76 6.84
C LYS A 250 -2.89 16.60 7.80
N SER A 251 -2.34 17.71 8.27
CA SER A 251 -3.12 18.75 8.92
C SER A 251 -4.03 19.48 7.91
N THR A 252 -4.99 20.24 8.43
CA THR A 252 -5.89 21.09 7.64
C THR A 252 -5.78 22.53 8.08
N GLY A 253 -6.07 23.50 7.21
CA GLY A 253 -6.04 24.91 7.58
C GLY A 253 -5.82 25.80 6.37
N GLN A 254 -5.86 27.11 6.59
CA GLN A 254 -5.57 28.11 5.57
C GLN A 254 -4.15 28.65 5.72
N GLY A 255 -3.48 28.95 4.61
CA GLY A 255 -2.16 29.58 4.61
C GLY A 255 -1.02 28.72 5.16
N ILE A 256 -1.16 27.39 5.14
CA ILE A 256 -0.12 26.44 5.56
C ILE A 256 1.05 26.52 4.58
N LYS A 257 2.26 26.76 5.09
CA LYS A 257 3.51 26.78 4.30
C LYS A 257 4.31 25.50 4.48
N ASP A 258 4.34 24.97 5.70
CA ASP A 258 4.96 23.69 6.02
C ASP A 258 3.92 22.76 6.67
N PRO A 259 3.26 21.88 5.88
CA PRO A 259 2.24 20.99 6.40
C PRO A 259 2.78 19.96 7.40
N SER A 260 4.10 19.75 7.48
CA SER A 260 4.70 18.88 8.48
C SER A 260 4.76 19.52 9.87
N LYS A 261 4.64 20.85 9.97
CA LYS A 261 4.74 21.61 11.23
C LYS A 261 3.49 22.40 11.59
N GLU A 262 2.72 22.79 10.58
CA GLU A 262 1.63 23.74 10.71
C GLU A 262 0.27 23.07 10.49
N GLY A 263 -0.79 23.82 10.78
CA GLY A 263 -2.18 23.41 10.55
C GLY A 263 -2.83 22.73 11.76
N PHE A 264 -4.12 22.46 11.60
CA PHE A 264 -4.98 21.87 12.60
C PHE A 264 -4.94 20.34 12.55
N GLN A 265 -4.86 19.73 13.74
CA GLN A 265 -5.12 18.32 13.99
C GLN A 265 -6.11 18.23 15.16
N PRO A 266 -7.17 17.41 15.07
CA PRO A 266 -8.04 17.16 16.22
C PRO A 266 -7.29 16.37 17.30
N THR A 267 -7.79 16.45 18.54
CA THR A 267 -7.33 15.64 19.67
C THR A 267 -8.21 14.40 19.84
N GLY A 268 -7.74 13.40 20.59
CA GLY A 268 -8.47 12.15 20.81
C GLY A 268 -8.53 11.27 19.57
N LEU A 269 -7.50 11.33 18.71
CA LEU A 269 -7.41 10.54 17.49
C LEU A 269 -7.50 9.04 17.79
N ASN A 270 -8.42 8.37 17.10
CA ASN A 270 -8.58 6.92 17.08
C ASN A 270 -9.05 6.55 15.67
N GLU A 271 -8.11 6.59 14.74
CA GLU A 271 -8.35 6.39 13.31
C GLU A 271 -7.56 5.17 12.83
N GLY A 272 -8.06 4.46 11.82
CA GLY A 272 -7.45 3.22 11.37
C GLY A 272 -7.86 2.84 9.96
N ILE A 273 -7.00 2.06 9.32
CA ILE A 273 -7.22 1.51 7.99
C ILE A 273 -6.74 0.05 7.97
N ILE A 274 -7.58 -0.82 7.41
CA ILE A 274 -7.33 -2.25 7.36
C ILE A 274 -6.68 -2.59 6.03
N TYR A 275 -5.60 -3.37 6.07
CA TYR A 275 -4.90 -3.91 4.91
C TYR A 275 -4.97 -5.43 4.87
N GLY A 276 -4.95 -5.98 3.66
CA GLY A 276 -4.79 -7.41 3.41
C GLY A 276 -4.05 -7.66 2.11
N GLY A 277 -3.52 -8.88 1.93
CA GLY A 277 -2.94 -9.30 0.64
C GLY A 277 -1.80 -8.40 0.14
N ILE A 278 -0.92 -7.94 1.02
CA ILE A 278 0.24 -7.10 0.66
C ILE A 278 1.37 -7.99 0.15
N PHE A 279 1.72 -7.92 -1.12
CA PHE A 279 2.88 -8.63 -1.67
C PHE A 279 3.30 -8.00 -3.01
N MET A 280 4.50 -8.34 -3.48
CA MET A 280 5.01 -7.87 -4.76
C MET A 280 5.43 -9.04 -5.64
N GLU A 281 5.04 -8.98 -6.90
CA GLU A 281 5.46 -9.93 -7.93
C GLU A 281 6.60 -9.36 -8.77
N ASP A 282 7.51 -10.22 -9.23
CA ASP A 282 8.36 -9.93 -10.36
C ASP A 282 7.58 -10.17 -11.67
N SER A 283 7.19 -9.07 -12.31
CA SER A 283 6.32 -9.05 -13.47
C SER A 283 7.08 -8.83 -14.78
N THR A 284 8.41 -9.01 -14.79
CA THR A 284 9.24 -8.84 -16.00
C THR A 284 8.79 -9.71 -17.18
N GLY A 285 8.17 -10.87 -16.90
CA GLY A 285 7.54 -11.76 -17.90
C GLY A 285 6.06 -11.46 -18.21
N GLY A 286 5.52 -10.32 -17.77
CA GLY A 286 4.09 -9.98 -17.90
C GLY A 286 3.16 -10.73 -16.94
N CYS A 287 3.73 -11.42 -15.94
CA CYS A 287 2.96 -12.18 -14.96
C CYS A 287 2.33 -11.24 -13.93
N VAL A 288 1.00 -11.31 -13.77
CA VAL A 288 0.23 -10.62 -12.74
C VAL A 288 -0.88 -11.52 -12.22
N SER A 289 -0.88 -11.85 -10.92
CA SER A 289 -1.99 -12.59 -10.31
C SER A 289 -3.26 -11.75 -10.30
N LYS A 290 -4.39 -12.29 -10.78
CA LYS A 290 -5.66 -11.56 -10.83
C LYS A 290 -6.70 -12.04 -9.83
N SER A 291 -6.48 -13.18 -9.19
CA SER A 291 -7.39 -13.76 -8.20
C SER A 291 -6.59 -14.55 -7.18
N GLY A 292 -7.07 -14.63 -5.94
CA GLY A 292 -6.49 -15.54 -4.97
C GLY A 292 -6.55 -16.98 -5.48
N SER A 293 -5.44 -17.72 -5.32
CA SER A 293 -5.44 -19.15 -5.62
C SER A 293 -6.42 -19.85 -4.69
N ALA A 294 -7.53 -20.35 -5.24
CA ALA A 294 -8.23 -21.45 -4.62
C ALA A 294 -7.24 -22.65 -4.62
N THR A 295 -6.79 -23.04 -3.44
CA THR A 295 -5.99 -24.26 -3.15
C THR A 295 -4.50 -24.29 -3.54
N GLY A 296 -3.65 -24.33 -2.50
CA GLY A 296 -2.44 -25.17 -2.31
C GLY A 296 -1.42 -25.35 -3.42
N GLY A 297 -0.19 -24.87 -3.18
CA GLY A 297 1.02 -25.32 -3.88
C GLY A 297 2.32 -24.88 -3.19
N THR A 298 2.98 -25.84 -2.56
CA THR A 298 4.38 -25.96 -2.09
C THR A 298 5.31 -24.73 -2.04
N THR A 299 5.81 -24.49 -0.82
CA THR A 299 6.97 -23.65 -0.45
C THR A 299 8.25 -24.06 -1.19
N ALA A 300 8.88 -23.11 -1.87
CA ALA A 300 10.33 -23.17 -2.10
C ALA A 300 11.04 -22.75 -0.80
N ALA A 301 12.08 -23.51 -0.43
CA ALA A 301 12.77 -23.42 0.85
C ALA A 301 13.41 -22.05 1.09
N ALA A 302 13.34 -21.60 2.34
CA ALA A 302 14.07 -20.46 2.85
C ALA A 302 15.59 -20.65 2.63
N GLY A 303 16.19 -19.75 1.85
CA GLY A 303 17.64 -19.64 1.76
C GLY A 303 18.21 -19.13 3.07
N THR A 304 19.11 -19.91 3.67
CA THR A 304 19.86 -19.59 4.88
C THR A 304 20.62 -18.27 4.73
N LYS A 305 20.40 -17.34 5.66
CA LYS A 305 21.14 -16.06 5.82
C LYS A 305 22.59 -16.36 6.24
N PRO A 306 23.63 -15.87 5.53
CA PRO A 306 24.99 -15.89 6.06
C PRO A 306 25.13 -14.89 7.21
N GLY A 307 25.88 -15.29 8.24
CA GLY A 307 26.03 -14.58 9.51
C GLY A 307 26.50 -13.13 9.38
N ALA A 308 25.94 -12.28 10.24
CA ALA A 308 26.31 -10.89 10.39
C ALA A 308 27.76 -10.76 10.91
N GLY A 309 28.63 -10.23 10.06
CA GLY A 309 29.88 -9.63 10.48
C GLY A 309 29.61 -8.24 11.06
N ALA A 310 30.05 -8.01 12.28
CA ALA A 310 30.01 -6.71 12.95
C ALA A 310 30.81 -5.66 12.16
N GLY A 311 30.27 -4.44 12.05
CA GLY A 311 31.08 -3.27 11.70
C GLY A 311 30.31 -2.10 11.08
N GLY A 312 30.24 -0.99 11.83
CA GLY A 312 30.33 0.35 11.24
C GLY A 312 29.16 1.29 11.46
N ASN A 313 29.27 2.14 12.49
CA ASN A 313 28.57 3.43 12.61
C ASN A 313 28.60 4.22 11.28
N LYS A 314 27.42 4.65 10.80
CA LYS A 314 27.23 5.82 9.92
C LYS A 314 25.91 6.48 10.33
N LYS A 315 25.97 7.51 11.18
CA LYS A 315 25.88 8.95 10.84
C LYS A 315 24.62 9.30 10.02
N ASP A 316 23.66 9.88 10.75
CA ASP A 316 22.77 10.98 10.38
C ASP A 316 22.27 11.01 8.92
N ALA A 317 21.19 10.26 8.67
CA ALA A 317 20.30 10.54 7.55
C ALA A 317 19.26 11.56 8.03
N GLU A 318 19.48 12.83 7.68
CA GLU A 318 18.49 13.89 7.81
C GLU A 318 17.38 13.64 6.78
N VAL A 319 16.26 13.06 7.24
CA VAL A 319 15.06 12.88 6.43
C VAL A 319 14.40 14.24 6.25
N ALA A 320 14.64 14.87 5.10
CA ALA A 320 13.81 15.98 4.62
C ALA A 320 12.44 15.42 4.24
N ALA A 321 11.38 16.09 4.67
CA ALA A 321 10.02 15.70 4.29
C ALA A 321 9.75 16.13 2.85
N ALA A 322 9.43 15.17 1.98
CA ALA A 322 8.79 15.40 0.68
C ALA A 322 7.39 16.01 0.87
N ASP A 323 7.28 17.28 1.22
CA ASP A 323 5.98 17.97 1.15
C ASP A 323 6.08 19.49 1.04
N THR A 324 7.18 20.00 0.46
CA THR A 324 7.26 21.38 -0.02
C THR A 324 7.07 21.40 -1.53
N CYS A 325 5.83 21.43 -1.99
CA CYS A 325 5.49 21.97 -3.30
C CYS A 325 4.54 23.16 -3.08
N PRO A 326 4.72 24.28 -3.82
CA PRO A 326 4.11 25.58 -3.52
C PRO A 326 2.59 25.63 -3.58
#